data_AF-A0A3D4D2T6-F1
#
_entry.id   AF-A0A3D4D2T6-F1
#
_cell.length_a   1.000
_cell.length_b   1.000
_cell.length_c   1.000
_cell.angle_alpha   90.00
_cell.angle_beta   90.00
_cell.angle_gamma   90.00
#
_symmetry.space_group_name_H-M   'P 1'
#
loop_
_entity.id
_entity.type
_entity.pdbx_description
1 polymer ?
#
loop_
_entity_poly.entity_id
_entity_poly.type
_entity_poly.pdbx_seq_one_letter_code
_entity_poly.pdbx_strand_id
1 'polypeptide(L)'
;NFSQLPGNAEVELERQDAGSHFLSDLTFQNVPTSFSWSGQAISAEAVQLSTIPTRSGDLDVVLRYYEEAILDDSDSTANVSAEPVAEITLLKDVFFFEWWARDGRALGDDAQGYTETWDVRGRLPIQMELRVKFDENSDEIVHHFWLPPKLNPESVVRSQRRAAPQGGGGNSGRNSSGRDAGRGREGGDRRESRGSSRGSDRGAPTRTTPPSRGSGNRAAPPNPGGSGR
;
A
#
# COMPACT_ATOMS: atom_id res chain seq x y z
N ASN A 1 -3.02 -10.24 -15.78
CA ASN A 1 -2.76 -11.10 -14.60
C ASN A 1 -1.89 -10.32 -13.63
N PHE A 2 -2.47 -9.74 -12.57
CA PHE A 2 -1.74 -8.88 -11.62
C PHE A 2 -0.72 -9.62 -10.76
N SER A 3 -0.77 -10.96 -10.70
CA SER A 3 0.20 -11.76 -9.92
C SER A 3 1.63 -11.79 -10.51
N GLN A 4 1.82 -11.21 -11.71
CA GLN A 4 3.08 -11.25 -12.46
C GLN A 4 3.69 -9.85 -12.67
N LEU A 5 3.27 -8.85 -11.88
CA LEU A 5 3.82 -7.49 -12.00
C LEU A 5 5.34 -7.50 -11.74
N PRO A 6 6.15 -6.94 -12.65
CA PRO A 6 7.59 -6.78 -12.44
C PRO A 6 7.91 -5.95 -11.19
N GLY A 7 9.11 -6.15 -10.64
CA GLY A 7 9.57 -5.41 -9.46
C GLY A 7 9.62 -3.88 -9.65
N ASN A 8 9.74 -3.41 -10.90
CA ASN A 8 9.73 -1.99 -11.26
C ASN A 8 8.36 -1.48 -11.76
N ALA A 9 7.30 -2.27 -11.67
CA ALA A 9 5.95 -1.84 -12.07
C ALA A 9 5.50 -0.64 -11.23
N GLU A 10 5.09 0.47 -11.82
CA GLU A 10 4.49 1.58 -11.09
C GLU A 10 2.97 1.55 -11.26
N VAL A 11 2.26 1.98 -10.21
CA VAL A 11 0.80 2.05 -10.18
C VAL A 11 0.39 3.38 -9.59
N GLU A 12 -0.51 4.06 -10.27
CA GLU A 12 -1.17 5.25 -9.77
C GLU A 12 -2.69 5.06 -9.87
N LEU A 13 -3.42 5.51 -8.86
CA LEU A 13 -4.86 5.59 -8.89
C LEU A 13 -5.27 7.02 -8.55
N GLU A 14 -5.95 7.67 -9.47
CA GLU A 14 -6.52 9.00 -9.28
C GLU A 14 -8.05 8.93 -9.16
N ARG A 15 -8.58 9.80 -8.31
CA ARG A 15 -10.02 10.02 -8.11
C ARG A 15 -10.39 11.39 -8.64
N GLN A 16 -11.50 11.46 -9.35
CA GLN A 16 -12.20 12.72 -9.61
C GLN A 16 -13.66 12.65 -9.12
N ASP A 17 -14.07 13.64 -8.32
CA ASP A 17 -15.43 13.71 -7.79
C ASP A 17 -16.48 13.88 -8.92
N ALA A 18 -17.54 13.05 -8.88
CA ALA A 18 -18.64 13.06 -9.84
C ALA A 18 -20.02 12.94 -9.14
N GLY A 19 -20.17 13.55 -7.97
CA GLY A 19 -21.42 13.57 -7.21
C GLY A 19 -21.51 12.42 -6.21
N SER A 20 -22.46 11.51 -6.38
CA SER A 20 -22.61 10.32 -5.52
C SER A 20 -21.60 9.22 -5.84
N HIS A 21 -21.00 9.28 -7.03
CA HIS A 21 -19.96 8.39 -7.53
C HIS A 21 -18.71 9.20 -7.88
N PHE A 22 -17.62 8.51 -8.20
CA PHE A 22 -16.39 9.14 -8.66
C PHE A 22 -15.86 8.49 -9.94
N LEU A 23 -15.10 9.27 -10.70
CA LEU A 23 -14.34 8.78 -11.84
C LEU A 23 -12.98 8.29 -11.35
N SER A 24 -12.51 7.20 -11.94
CA SER A 24 -11.22 6.57 -11.61
C SER A 24 -10.33 6.53 -12.84
N ASP A 25 -9.10 7.01 -12.67
CA ASP A 25 -7.99 6.77 -13.60
C ASP A 25 -6.97 5.87 -12.92
N LEU A 26 -6.84 4.64 -13.42
CA LEU A 26 -5.90 3.64 -12.92
C LEU A 26 -4.79 3.44 -13.94
N THR A 27 -3.59 3.88 -13.59
CA THR A 27 -2.41 3.82 -14.44
C THR A 27 -1.46 2.72 -13.99
N PHE A 28 -0.97 1.95 -14.95
CA PHE A 28 0.06 0.93 -14.79
C PHE A 28 1.24 1.26 -15.71
N GLN A 29 2.46 1.28 -15.18
CA GLN A 29 3.68 1.45 -15.97
C GLN A 29 4.65 0.29 -15.70
N ASN A 30 5.54 0.00 -16.65
CA ASN A 30 6.53 -1.06 -16.53
C ASN A 30 5.91 -2.44 -16.29
N VAL A 31 4.71 -2.66 -16.86
CA VAL A 31 3.98 -3.93 -16.78
C VAL A 31 4.07 -4.61 -18.15
N PRO A 32 4.34 -5.93 -18.25
CA PRO A 32 4.37 -6.64 -19.52
C PRO A 32 2.97 -6.62 -20.14
N THR A 33 2.70 -5.60 -20.95
CA THR A 33 1.45 -5.37 -21.66
C THR A 33 1.74 -5.40 -23.15
N SER A 34 2.21 -6.55 -23.63
CA SER A 34 2.17 -6.83 -25.07
C SER A 34 0.76 -7.29 -25.42
N PHE A 35 0.09 -6.60 -26.34
CA PHE A 35 -1.13 -7.11 -26.98
C PHE A 35 -0.98 -7.07 -28.49
N SER A 36 -1.59 -8.04 -29.16
CA SER A 36 -1.61 -8.11 -30.62
C SER A 36 -2.88 -7.45 -31.14
N TRP A 37 -2.75 -6.30 -31.80
CA TRP A 37 -3.84 -5.67 -32.55
C TRP A 37 -3.59 -5.89 -34.04
N SER A 38 -4.54 -6.53 -34.74
CA SER A 38 -4.42 -6.84 -36.20
C SER A 38 -3.17 -7.64 -36.62
N GLY A 39 -2.55 -8.38 -35.69
CA GLY A 39 -1.32 -9.16 -35.95
C GLY A 39 -0.02 -8.38 -35.75
N GLN A 40 -0.07 -7.09 -35.40
CA GLN A 40 1.09 -6.33 -34.94
C GLN A 40 1.13 -6.34 -33.41
N ALA A 41 2.30 -6.69 -32.87
CA ALA A 41 2.56 -6.55 -31.43
C ALA A 41 2.76 -5.07 -31.13
N ILE A 42 1.90 -4.52 -30.29
CA ILE A 42 2.07 -3.19 -29.72
C ILE A 42 2.71 -3.37 -28.35
N SER A 43 3.86 -2.75 -28.14
CA SER A 43 4.48 -2.59 -26.82
C SER A 43 4.06 -1.25 -26.25
N ALA A 44 3.45 -1.25 -25.08
CA ALA A 44 3.20 -0.04 -24.31
C ALA A 44 4.14 0.02 -23.11
N GLU A 45 4.65 1.21 -22.81
CA GLU A 45 5.41 1.47 -21.60
C GLU A 45 4.46 1.70 -20.41
N ALA A 46 3.33 2.37 -20.68
CA ALA A 46 2.26 2.58 -19.72
C ALA A 46 0.87 2.32 -20.31
N VAL A 47 -0.05 1.93 -19.44
CA VAL A 47 -1.46 1.66 -19.75
C VAL A 47 -2.32 2.34 -18.70
N GLN A 48 -3.35 3.04 -19.14
CA GLN A 48 -4.30 3.72 -18.25
C GLN A 48 -5.71 3.22 -18.53
N LEU A 49 -6.42 2.88 -17.46
CA LEU A 49 -7.83 2.55 -17.49
C LEU A 49 -8.61 3.72 -16.90
N SER A 50 -9.45 4.35 -17.72
CA SER A 50 -10.13 5.60 -17.38
C SER A 50 -11.64 5.49 -17.52
N THR A 51 -12.36 6.22 -16.68
CA THR A 51 -13.80 6.40 -16.79
C THR A 51 -14.14 7.77 -17.38
N ILE A 52 -14.88 7.80 -18.48
CA ILE A 52 -15.24 9.02 -19.18
C ILE A 52 -16.75 9.24 -19.08
N PRO A 53 -17.22 10.38 -18.56
CA PRO A 53 -18.65 10.67 -18.53
C PRO A 53 -19.19 10.89 -19.94
N THR A 54 -20.32 10.26 -20.25
CA THR A 54 -21.04 10.47 -21.49
C THR A 54 -22.06 11.60 -21.35
N ARG A 55 -22.70 11.99 -22.46
CA ARG A 55 -23.76 13.00 -22.43
C ARG A 55 -25.05 12.52 -21.75
N SER A 56 -25.27 11.21 -21.62
CA SER A 56 -26.45 10.66 -20.94
C SER A 56 -26.32 10.72 -19.41
N GLY A 57 -25.09 10.86 -18.90
CA GLY A 57 -24.79 10.77 -17.47
C GLY A 57 -24.17 9.42 -17.06
N ASP A 58 -24.14 8.45 -17.97
CA ASP A 58 -23.43 7.18 -17.79
C ASP A 58 -21.93 7.34 -18.09
N LEU A 59 -21.17 6.25 -17.94
CA LEU A 59 -19.72 6.22 -18.12
C LEU A 59 -19.30 5.26 -19.24
N ASP A 60 -18.37 5.71 -20.08
CA ASP A 60 -17.57 4.82 -20.92
C ASP A 60 -16.28 4.46 -20.19
N VAL A 61 -15.86 3.19 -20.29
CA VAL A 61 -14.59 2.71 -19.72
C VAL A 61 -13.59 2.55 -20.86
N VAL A 62 -12.52 3.33 -20.82
CA VAL A 62 -11.52 3.43 -21.90
C VAL A 62 -10.17 2.96 -21.43
N LEU A 63 -9.55 2.07 -22.19
CA LEU A 63 -8.17 1.63 -22.02
C LEU A 63 -7.27 2.37 -22.99
N ARG A 64 -6.27 3.07 -22.46
CA ARG A 64 -5.29 3.84 -23.22
C ARG A 64 -3.92 3.20 -23.12
N TYR A 65 -3.20 3.21 -24.22
CA TYR A 65 -1.82 2.73 -24.31
C TYR A 65 -0.90 3.89 -24.64
N TYR A 66 0.22 3.96 -23.92
CA TYR A 66 1.24 4.99 -24.11
C TYR A 66 2.56 4.31 -24.48
N GLU A 67 3.23 4.84 -25.50
CA GLU A 67 4.58 4.41 -25.89
C GLU A 67 5.66 4.92 -24.93
N GLU A 68 5.34 5.93 -24.14
CA GLU A 68 6.24 6.57 -23.18
C GLU A 68 5.74 6.38 -21.75
N ALA A 69 6.67 6.46 -20.80
CA ALA A 69 6.37 6.57 -19.38
C ALA A 69 5.54 7.83 -19.08
N ILE A 70 4.42 7.65 -18.39
CA ILE A 70 3.53 8.73 -17.93
C ILE A 70 3.47 8.86 -16.40
N LEU A 71 4.15 7.95 -15.69
CA LEU A 71 4.39 8.01 -14.25
C LEU A 71 5.88 8.19 -13.96
N ASP A 72 6.18 8.98 -12.93
CA ASP A 72 7.55 9.09 -12.43
C ASP A 72 7.99 7.75 -11.82
N ASP A 73 9.21 7.32 -12.12
CA ASP A 73 9.84 6.19 -11.43
C ASP A 73 11.14 6.61 -10.73
N SER A 74 11.88 5.64 -10.18
CA SER A 74 13.13 5.93 -9.45
C SER A 74 14.27 6.39 -10.36
N ASP A 75 14.19 6.11 -11.67
CA ASP A 75 15.29 6.25 -12.62
C ASP A 75 14.98 7.25 -13.75
N SER A 76 13.73 7.69 -13.89
CA SER A 76 13.22 8.53 -14.98
C SER A 76 12.03 9.41 -14.56
N THR A 77 11.79 10.47 -15.33
CA THR A 77 10.67 11.41 -15.15
C THR A 77 9.62 11.15 -16.21
N ALA A 78 8.34 11.22 -15.82
CA ALA A 78 7.21 11.05 -16.72
C ALA A 78 7.19 12.08 -17.85
N ASN A 79 6.76 11.67 -19.04
CA ASN A 79 6.21 12.59 -20.03
C ASN A 79 4.71 12.81 -19.74
N VAL A 80 4.42 13.82 -18.92
CA VAL A 80 3.04 14.23 -18.58
C VAL A 80 2.24 14.76 -19.78
N SER A 81 2.88 14.99 -20.92
CA SER A 81 2.25 15.43 -22.17
C SER A 81 2.16 14.32 -23.22
N ALA A 82 2.49 13.07 -22.86
CA ALA A 82 2.39 11.95 -23.78
C ALA A 82 0.93 11.75 -24.21
N GLU A 83 0.73 11.62 -25.53
CA GLU A 83 -0.56 11.25 -26.09
C GLU A 83 -0.67 9.72 -26.19
N PRO A 84 -1.86 9.13 -26.00
CA PRO A 84 -2.04 7.70 -26.14
C PRO A 84 -1.88 7.28 -27.61
N VAL A 85 -1.14 6.22 -27.86
CA VAL A 85 -0.93 5.65 -29.20
C VAL A 85 -2.10 4.79 -29.67
N ALA A 86 -2.90 4.30 -28.71
CA ALA A 86 -4.13 3.57 -28.96
C ALA A 86 -5.11 3.77 -27.81
N GLU A 87 -6.39 3.86 -28.16
CA GLU A 87 -7.51 3.90 -27.21
C GLU A 87 -8.54 2.84 -27.58
N ILE A 88 -9.03 2.11 -26.57
CA ILE A 88 -10.04 1.07 -26.73
C ILE A 88 -11.14 1.32 -25.71
N THR A 89 -12.37 1.55 -26.17
CA THR A 89 -13.54 1.51 -25.30
C THR A 89 -13.85 0.06 -24.94
N LEU A 90 -13.66 -0.30 -23.67
CA LEU A 90 -13.90 -1.64 -23.15
C LEU A 90 -15.37 -1.87 -22.83
N LEU A 91 -16.01 -0.88 -22.21
CA LEU A 91 -17.41 -0.88 -21.79
C LEU A 91 -18.05 0.47 -22.14
N LYS A 92 -19.35 0.44 -22.42
CA LYS A 92 -20.15 1.63 -22.73
C LYS A 92 -21.36 1.72 -21.83
N ASP A 93 -21.81 2.94 -21.60
CA ASP A 93 -23.04 3.25 -20.88
C ASP A 93 -23.14 2.52 -19.53
N VAL A 94 -22.06 2.55 -18.75
CA VAL A 94 -21.96 1.95 -17.42
C VAL A 94 -22.39 2.96 -16.36
N PHE A 95 -23.25 2.56 -15.43
CA PHE A 95 -23.74 3.44 -14.37
C PHE A 95 -22.64 3.94 -13.42
N PHE A 96 -21.75 3.06 -12.93
CA PHE A 96 -20.49 3.47 -12.30
C PHE A 96 -19.40 2.41 -12.44
N PHE A 97 -18.14 2.85 -12.38
CA PHE A 97 -16.95 2.00 -12.47
C PHE A 97 -15.83 2.59 -11.59
N GLU A 98 -15.65 2.04 -10.40
CA GLU A 98 -14.85 2.65 -9.34
C GLU A 98 -13.71 1.74 -8.87
N TRP A 99 -12.49 2.28 -8.80
CA TRP A 99 -11.33 1.58 -8.29
C TRP A 99 -10.97 2.00 -6.87
N TRP A 100 -10.55 1.02 -6.09
CA TRP A 100 -10.11 1.18 -4.72
C TRP A 100 -8.80 0.42 -4.51
N ALA A 101 -7.85 1.05 -3.84
CA ALA A 101 -6.54 0.50 -3.51
C ALA A 101 -6.42 0.22 -2.00
N ARG A 102 -5.68 -0.82 -1.63
CA ARG A 102 -5.42 -1.17 -0.22
C ARG A 102 -3.92 -1.21 0.07
N ASP A 103 -3.49 -0.48 1.09
CA ASP A 103 -2.11 -0.58 1.61
C ASP A 103 -1.96 -1.83 2.48
N GLY A 104 -0.87 -2.57 2.30
CA GLY A 104 -0.54 -3.72 3.14
C GLY A 104 -0.29 -3.39 4.60
N ARG A 105 0.06 -2.13 4.89
CA ARG A 105 0.22 -1.64 6.27
C ARG A 105 -1.11 -1.52 7.01
N ALA A 106 -2.22 -1.35 6.28
CA ALA A 106 -3.56 -1.18 6.83
C ALA A 106 -4.36 -2.50 6.87
N LEU A 107 -3.70 -3.66 6.68
CA LEU A 107 -4.37 -4.97 6.70
C LEU A 107 -5.12 -5.28 8.00
N GLY A 108 -4.69 -4.71 9.13
CA GLY A 108 -5.28 -4.93 10.45
C GLY A 108 -6.26 -3.85 10.91
N ASP A 109 -6.57 -2.86 10.07
CA ASP A 109 -7.51 -1.79 10.39
C ASP A 109 -8.71 -1.87 9.44
N ASP A 110 -9.80 -2.45 9.94
CA ASP A 110 -11.05 -2.62 9.19
C ASP A 110 -11.71 -1.27 8.82
N ALA A 111 -11.36 -0.18 9.52
CA ALA A 111 -11.88 1.17 9.26
C ALA A 111 -11.04 1.95 8.22
N GLN A 112 -9.83 1.49 7.87
CA GLN A 112 -8.92 2.15 6.91
C GLN A 112 -8.54 1.25 5.72
N GLY A 113 -9.34 0.24 5.42
CA GLY A 113 -8.95 -0.84 4.52
C GLY A 113 -8.72 -0.44 3.06
N TYR A 114 -9.48 0.53 2.53
CA TYR A 114 -9.37 0.94 1.14
C TYR A 114 -9.34 2.45 0.98
N THR A 115 -8.64 2.90 -0.05
CA THR A 115 -8.54 4.29 -0.47
C THR A 115 -8.84 4.40 -1.96
N GLU A 116 -9.42 5.52 -2.36
CA GLU A 116 -9.81 5.81 -3.76
C GLU A 116 -8.65 6.45 -4.55
N THR A 117 -7.51 6.66 -3.89
CA THR A 117 -6.32 7.26 -4.48
C THR A 117 -5.09 6.44 -4.09
N TRP A 118 -4.15 6.25 -5.01
CA TRP A 118 -2.87 5.64 -4.74
C TRP A 118 -1.78 6.37 -5.51
N ASP A 119 -1.02 7.21 -4.81
CA ASP A 119 0.22 7.82 -5.32
C ASP A 119 1.32 7.54 -4.29
N VAL A 120 1.80 6.29 -4.26
CA VAL A 120 2.93 5.94 -3.42
C VAL A 120 4.04 5.31 -4.23
N ARG A 121 4.98 6.17 -4.65
CA ARG A 121 6.16 5.82 -5.43
C ARG A 121 6.92 4.62 -4.86
N GLY A 122 7.32 3.72 -5.76
CA GLY A 122 8.15 2.55 -5.40
C GLY A 122 7.40 1.50 -4.57
N ARG A 123 6.07 1.58 -4.46
CA ARG A 123 5.24 0.58 -3.78
C ARG A 123 3.97 0.30 -4.57
N LEU A 124 3.54 -0.94 -4.51
CA LEU A 124 2.24 -1.37 -5.04
C LEU A 124 1.23 -1.48 -3.90
N PRO A 125 -0.05 -1.21 -4.15
CA PRO A 125 -1.10 -1.65 -3.23
C PRO A 125 -1.06 -3.17 -3.16
N ILE A 126 -1.53 -3.76 -2.06
CA ILE A 126 -1.56 -5.23 -1.91
C ILE A 126 -2.82 -5.84 -2.53
N GLN A 127 -3.85 -5.04 -2.68
CA GLN A 127 -5.14 -5.43 -3.21
C GLN A 127 -5.77 -4.23 -3.91
N MET A 128 -6.35 -4.48 -5.07
CA MET A 128 -7.21 -3.55 -5.80
C MET A 128 -8.64 -4.12 -5.78
N GLU A 129 -9.62 -3.26 -5.59
CA GLU A 129 -11.04 -3.60 -5.65
C GLU A 129 -11.69 -2.77 -6.75
N LEU A 130 -12.39 -3.45 -7.65
CA LEU A 130 -13.23 -2.84 -8.67
C LEU A 130 -14.68 -3.01 -8.24
N ARG A 131 -15.41 -1.90 -8.17
CA ARG A 131 -16.85 -1.89 -8.03
C ARG A 131 -17.46 -1.39 -9.33
N VAL A 132 -18.37 -2.16 -9.90
CA VAL A 132 -19.01 -1.81 -11.17
C VAL A 132 -20.50 -2.07 -11.10
N LYS A 133 -21.27 -1.17 -11.70
CA LYS A 133 -22.71 -1.31 -11.87
C LYS A 133 -23.09 -0.84 -13.26
N PHE A 134 -23.86 -1.65 -13.98
CA PHE A 134 -24.18 -1.40 -15.40
C PHE A 134 -25.42 -0.53 -15.59
N ASP A 135 -26.39 -0.60 -14.69
CA ASP A 135 -27.63 0.19 -14.71
C ASP A 135 -27.98 0.63 -13.29
N GLU A 136 -28.71 1.73 -13.10
CA GLU A 136 -29.16 2.20 -11.78
C GLU A 136 -29.87 1.10 -10.96
N ASN A 137 -30.58 0.19 -11.63
CA ASN A 137 -31.33 -0.89 -10.99
C ASN A 137 -30.59 -2.23 -10.97
N SER A 138 -29.40 -2.34 -11.57
CA SER A 138 -28.63 -3.59 -11.54
C SER A 138 -27.99 -3.81 -10.18
N ASP A 139 -27.59 -5.05 -9.92
CA ASP A 139 -26.72 -5.37 -8.78
C ASP A 139 -25.33 -4.76 -8.98
N GLU A 140 -24.69 -4.40 -7.88
CA GLU A 140 -23.28 -4.03 -7.87
C GLU A 140 -22.41 -5.29 -7.92
N ILE A 141 -21.43 -5.29 -8.82
CA ILE A 141 -20.43 -6.33 -8.92
C ILE A 141 -19.13 -5.82 -8.29
N VAL A 142 -18.62 -6.59 -7.32
CA VAL A 142 -17.35 -6.30 -6.64
C VAL A 142 -16.33 -7.38 -7.01
N HIS A 143 -15.18 -6.96 -7.53
CA HIS A 143 -14.06 -7.83 -7.85
C HIS A 143 -12.80 -7.40 -7.12
N HIS A 144 -12.09 -8.37 -6.53
CA HIS A 144 -10.82 -8.12 -5.85
C HIS A 144 -9.65 -8.75 -6.60
N PHE A 145 -8.57 -8.00 -6.70
CA PHE A 145 -7.32 -8.40 -7.32
C PHE A 145 -6.19 -8.29 -6.30
N TRP A 146 -5.45 -9.37 -6.08
CA TRP A 146 -4.25 -9.35 -5.25
C TRP A 146 -3.03 -8.97 -6.09
N LEU A 147 -2.23 -8.04 -5.57
CA LEU A 147 -0.99 -7.59 -6.19
C LEU A 147 0.21 -8.09 -5.36
N PRO A 148 1.22 -8.69 -6.00
CA PRO A 148 2.43 -9.09 -5.31
C PRO A 148 3.20 -7.84 -4.86
N PRO A 149 3.74 -7.80 -3.64
CA PRO A 149 4.55 -6.67 -3.19
C PRO A 149 5.84 -6.58 -4.00
N LYS A 150 6.32 -5.36 -4.24
CA LYS A 150 7.66 -5.12 -4.81
C LYS A 150 8.72 -5.76 -3.93
N LEU A 151 9.42 -6.75 -4.47
CA LEU A 151 10.58 -7.35 -3.81
C LEU A 151 11.83 -6.60 -4.23
N ASN A 152 12.50 -5.94 -3.28
CA ASN A 152 13.83 -5.40 -3.53
C ASN A 152 14.83 -6.60 -3.56
N PRO A 153 15.54 -6.85 -4.67
CA PRO A 153 16.44 -8.00 -4.79
C PRO A 153 17.54 -8.01 -3.72
N GLU A 154 18.03 -6.85 -3.29
CA GLU A 154 19.02 -6.78 -2.20
C GLU A 154 18.45 -7.22 -0.85
N SER A 155 17.17 -6.98 -0.61
CA SER A 155 16.49 -7.39 0.62
C SER A 155 16.31 -8.91 0.67
N VAL A 156 15.99 -9.52 -0.48
CA VAL A 156 15.88 -10.99 -0.64
C VAL A 156 17.24 -11.66 -0.48
N VAL A 157 18.30 -11.10 -1.08
CA VAL A 157 19.67 -11.63 -0.91
C VAL A 157 20.15 -11.48 0.53
N ARG A 158 19.86 -10.36 1.20
CA ARG A 158 20.19 -10.17 2.61
C ARG A 158 19.45 -11.14 3.53
N SER A 159 18.17 -11.40 3.28
CA SER A 159 17.39 -12.36 4.08
C SER A 159 17.85 -13.80 3.84
N GLN A 160 18.17 -14.19 2.60
CA GLN A 160 18.75 -15.50 2.30
C GLN A 160 20.13 -15.70 2.93
N ARG A 161 21.01 -14.68 2.91
CA ARG A 161 22.31 -14.74 3.59
C ARG A 161 22.21 -14.85 5.11
N ARG A 162 21.13 -14.34 5.71
CA ARG A 162 20.83 -14.48 7.15
C ARG A 162 20.12 -15.79 7.49
N ALA A 163 19.39 -16.37 6.54
CA ALA A 163 18.67 -17.64 6.70
C ALA A 163 19.53 -18.87 6.36
N ALA A 164 20.68 -18.69 5.70
CA ALA A 164 21.66 -19.75 5.54
C ALA A 164 22.23 -20.16 6.91
N PRO A 165 22.05 -21.41 7.38
CA PRO A 165 22.67 -21.85 8.61
C PRO A 165 24.17 -21.76 8.42
N GLN A 166 24.81 -20.97 9.28
CA GLN A 166 26.25 -20.89 9.39
C GLN A 166 26.73 -22.29 9.79
N GLY A 167 27.12 -23.09 8.80
CA GLY A 167 27.73 -24.40 8.97
C GLY A 167 29.09 -24.26 9.63
N GLY A 168 29.10 -24.00 10.94
CA GLY A 168 30.27 -24.06 11.80
C GLY A 168 30.53 -25.51 12.20
N GLY A 169 31.12 -26.28 11.28
CA GLY A 169 31.66 -27.60 11.57
C GLY A 169 32.88 -27.51 12.50
N GLY A 170 32.77 -28.16 13.65
CA GLY A 170 33.80 -28.98 14.30
C GLY A 170 35.17 -28.38 14.65
N ASN A 171 35.45 -28.28 15.95
CA ASN A 171 36.74 -28.76 16.46
C ASN A 171 36.59 -29.36 17.86
N SER A 172 36.43 -30.68 17.91
CA SER A 172 36.64 -31.51 19.10
C SER A 172 38.13 -31.88 19.18
N GLY A 173 38.80 -31.54 20.29
CA GLY A 173 40.23 -31.85 20.43
C GLY A 173 40.85 -31.62 21.81
N ARG A 174 40.76 -32.66 22.66
CA ARG A 174 41.81 -33.20 23.56
C ARG A 174 42.25 -32.45 24.84
N ASN A 175 41.82 -33.02 25.98
CA ASN A 175 42.60 -33.46 27.16
C ASN A 175 43.97 -32.83 27.45
N SER A 176 44.15 -32.28 28.67
CA SER A 176 45.26 -32.67 29.55
C SER A 176 44.99 -32.37 31.03
N SER A 177 45.10 -33.42 31.84
CA SER A 177 45.19 -33.48 33.30
C SER A 177 46.41 -32.74 33.88
N GLY A 178 46.32 -32.22 35.12
CA GLY A 178 47.49 -32.17 36.02
C GLY A 178 47.63 -30.98 36.98
N ARG A 179 47.23 -31.20 38.25
CA ARG A 179 47.95 -30.94 39.51
C ARG A 179 48.60 -29.56 39.82
N ASP A 180 48.03 -28.93 40.87
CA ASP A 180 48.63 -28.69 42.20
C ASP A 180 49.72 -27.60 42.43
N ALA A 181 49.69 -27.06 43.66
CA ALA A 181 50.49 -26.02 44.33
C ALA A 181 50.09 -24.55 44.03
N GLY A 182 49.77 -23.67 44.97
CA GLY A 182 49.82 -23.68 46.43
C GLY A 182 50.18 -22.27 46.94
N ARG A 183 49.52 -21.82 48.03
CA ARG A 183 49.76 -20.60 48.86
C ARG A 183 49.21 -19.27 48.31
N GLY A 184 48.44 -18.47 49.03
CA GLY A 184 47.93 -18.55 50.40
C GLY A 184 47.19 -17.25 50.77
N ARG A 185 46.33 -17.34 51.81
CA ARG A 185 45.91 -16.31 52.80
C ARG A 185 45.57 -14.90 52.29
N GLU A 186 44.53 -14.22 52.75
CA GLU A 186 43.64 -14.28 53.90
C GLU A 186 42.65 -13.14 53.65
N GLY A 187 41.44 -13.22 54.20
CA GLY A 187 40.69 -12.01 54.51
C GLY A 187 39.25 -12.00 54.05
N GLY A 188 38.37 -12.37 54.98
CA GLY A 188 37.29 -11.44 55.31
C GLY A 188 35.96 -11.67 54.61
N ASP A 189 35.23 -12.61 55.19
CA ASP A 189 33.84 -12.45 55.61
C ASP A 189 32.69 -12.38 54.59
N ARG A 190 31.95 -13.49 54.65
CA ARG A 190 30.50 -13.61 54.87
C ARG A 190 29.60 -13.12 53.75
N ARG A 191 29.16 -14.05 52.88
CA ARG A 191 28.03 -15.00 53.09
C ARG A 191 26.70 -14.27 53.15
N GLU A 192 25.94 -14.39 52.06
CA GLU A 192 24.80 -15.33 51.95
C GLU A 192 23.53 -14.59 52.38
N SER A 193 22.38 -14.70 51.72
CA SER A 193 21.91 -15.65 50.73
C SER A 193 20.50 -15.17 50.37
N ARG A 194 20.06 -15.49 49.15
CA ARG A 194 18.69 -15.94 48.79
C ARG A 194 17.55 -14.96 49.12
N GLY A 195 16.62 -14.64 48.22
CA GLY A 195 16.12 -15.38 47.08
C GLY A 195 14.72 -14.85 46.77
N SER A 196 14.36 -14.96 45.50
CA SER A 196 13.03 -15.28 44.94
C SER A 196 11.75 -14.55 45.38
N SER A 197 10.99 -14.19 44.32
CA SER A 197 9.51 -14.06 44.24
C SER A 197 8.97 -12.70 44.72
N ARG A 198 7.98 -12.02 44.13
CA ARG A 198 6.90 -12.24 43.13
C ARG A 198 6.60 -10.81 42.56
N GLY A 199 6.21 -10.60 41.32
CA GLY A 199 4.84 -10.75 40.82
C GLY A 199 4.10 -9.40 40.75
N SER A 200 3.81 -8.96 39.51
CA SER A 200 2.66 -8.14 39.04
C SER A 200 2.21 -6.90 39.83
N ASP A 201 2.25 -5.70 39.22
CA ASP A 201 1.04 -5.06 38.67
C ASP A 201 1.27 -3.69 38.00
N ARG A 202 0.55 -3.52 36.88
CA ARG A 202 -0.12 -2.33 36.30
C ARG A 202 0.24 -0.91 36.79
N GLY A 203 0.49 -0.01 35.83
CA GLY A 203 0.33 1.44 36.02
C GLY A 203 0.73 2.27 34.79
N ALA A 204 -0.26 2.85 34.11
CA ALA A 204 -0.14 3.70 32.91
C ALA A 204 0.55 5.06 33.18
N PRO A 205 1.12 5.74 32.16
CA PRO A 205 1.66 7.08 32.33
C PRO A 205 0.53 8.13 32.35
N THR A 206 0.64 9.05 33.30
CA THR A 206 -0.28 10.13 33.60
C THR A 206 -0.28 11.22 32.52
N ARG A 207 -1.48 11.57 32.06
CA ARG A 207 -1.76 12.68 31.13
C ARG A 207 -1.87 13.98 31.94
N THR A 208 -1.00 14.93 31.68
CA THR A 208 -1.07 16.29 32.23
C THR A 208 -2.16 17.10 31.53
N THR A 209 -3.11 17.63 32.30
CA THR A 209 -4.14 18.59 31.87
C THR A 209 -3.67 20.02 32.10
N PRO A 210 -3.93 20.98 31.19
CA PRO A 210 -3.95 22.41 31.50
C PRO A 210 -5.37 22.93 31.77
N PRO A 211 -5.52 24.09 32.44
CA PRO A 211 -6.76 24.51 33.08
C PRO A 211 -7.75 25.26 32.16
N SER A 212 -9.02 25.15 32.53
CA SER A 212 -10.18 25.89 32.02
C SER A 212 -10.15 27.37 32.38
N ARG A 213 -10.46 28.24 31.40
CA ARG A 213 -11.06 29.57 31.60
C ARG A 213 -12.03 29.93 30.46
N GLY A 214 -13.32 29.93 30.77
CA GLY A 214 -14.24 31.06 30.59
C GLY A 214 -14.65 31.57 29.20
N SER A 215 -15.91 31.30 28.87
CA SER A 215 -16.93 32.24 28.33
C SER A 215 -16.59 33.13 27.12
N GLY A 216 -17.25 32.84 26.00
CA GLY A 216 -17.39 33.76 24.87
C GLY A 216 -18.49 33.32 23.92
N ASN A 217 -19.69 33.89 24.08
CA ASN A 217 -20.80 33.82 23.13
C ASN A 217 -20.32 34.18 21.71
N ARG A 218 -20.60 33.33 20.72
CA ARG A 218 -20.73 33.78 19.33
C ARG A 218 -21.89 33.07 18.63
N ALA A 219 -22.74 33.90 18.06
CA ALA A 219 -24.00 33.58 17.44
C ALA A 219 -23.84 32.75 16.15
N ALA A 220 -24.85 31.93 15.87
CA ALA A 220 -24.99 31.19 14.63
C ALA A 220 -25.19 32.14 13.43
N PRO A 221 -24.67 31.81 12.23
CA PRO A 221 -24.97 32.55 11.02
C PRO A 221 -26.44 32.33 10.59
N PRO A 222 -27.09 33.34 9.98
CA PRO A 222 -28.50 33.27 9.66
C PRO A 222 -28.77 32.39 8.44
N ASN A 223 -29.87 31.64 8.56
CA ASN A 223 -30.53 30.88 7.51
C ASN A 223 -31.23 31.85 6.53
N PRO A 224 -30.99 31.82 5.22
CA PRO A 224 -31.78 32.59 4.27
C PRO A 224 -33.02 31.76 3.88
N GLY A 225 -34.11 31.94 4.62
CA GLY A 225 -35.42 31.44 4.23
C GLY A 225 -36.22 32.50 3.46
N GLY A 226 -36.92 32.08 2.40
CA GLY A 226 -38.30 32.48 2.16
C GLY A 226 -38.58 33.58 1.13
N SER A 227 -39.01 33.13 -0.05
CA SER A 227 -40.12 33.63 -0.89
C SER A 227 -40.86 34.93 -0.51
N GLY A 228 -41.12 35.77 -1.51
CA GLY A 228 -42.33 36.60 -1.56
C GLY A 228 -42.32 37.74 -2.59
N ARG A 229 -42.82 37.48 -3.80
CA ARG A 229 -43.88 38.24 -4.51
C ARG A 229 -44.03 37.76 -5.96
#